data_AF-A0A7J2J4P6-F1
#
_entry.id   AF-A0A7J2J4P6-F1
#
_cell.length_a   1.000
_cell.length_b   1.000
_cell.length_c   1.000
_cell.angle_alpha   90.00
_cell.angle_beta   90.00
_cell.angle_gamma   90.00
#
_symmetry.space_group_name_H-M   'P 1'
#
loop_
_entity.id
_entity.type
_entity.pdbx_description
1 polymer ?
#
loop_
_entity_poly.entity_id
_entity_poly.type
_entity_poly.pdbx_seq_one_letter_code
_entity_poly.pdbx_strand_id
1 'polypeptide(L)'
;PTEASMLPLLVMKGELGLHEMRGGRRVANLTPLSLITFYFRTEVVYQVNGISKLISNTKSLEEANEILLRNGIYTELEYERRVSGFTVEGE
;
A
#
# COMPACT_ATOMS: atom_id res chain seq x y z
N PRO A 1 -8.58 -1.06 -5.78
CA PRO A 1 -7.21 -1.56 -5.47
C PRO A 1 -7.04 -2.99 -6.01
N THR A 2 -6.77 -3.13 -7.31
CA THR A 2 -6.75 -4.45 -8.00
C THR A 2 -5.87 -4.48 -9.25
N GLU A 3 -5.54 -3.32 -9.84
CA GLU A 3 -4.73 -3.23 -11.07
C GLU A 3 -3.31 -3.80 -10.93
N ALA A 4 -2.67 -3.65 -9.76
CA ALA A 4 -1.31 -4.14 -9.54
C ALA A 4 -1.20 -5.68 -9.63
N SER A 5 -2.22 -6.39 -9.16
CA SER A 5 -2.26 -7.86 -9.22
C SER A 5 -2.47 -8.40 -10.63
N MET A 6 -2.92 -7.56 -11.56
CA MET A 6 -3.11 -7.93 -12.97
C MET A 6 -1.78 -7.86 -13.76
N LEU A 7 -0.81 -7.07 -13.31
CA LEU A 7 0.44 -6.83 -14.05
C LEU A 7 1.18 -8.12 -14.45
N PRO A 8 1.34 -9.14 -13.57
CA PRO A 8 1.97 -10.40 -13.97
C PRO A 8 1.20 -11.12 -15.10
N LEU A 9 -0.13 -11.03 -15.10
CA LEU A 9 -0.96 -11.63 -16.16
C LEU A 9 -0.78 -10.90 -17.49
N LEU A 10 -0.61 -9.58 -17.47
CA LEU A 10 -0.31 -8.79 -18.68
C LEU A 10 1.05 -9.17 -19.26
N VAL A 11 2.07 -9.30 -18.40
CA VAL A 11 3.41 -9.74 -18.82
C VAL A 11 3.38 -11.16 -19.37
N MET A 12 2.61 -12.06 -18.77
CA MET A 12 2.41 -13.42 -19.29
C MET A 12 1.78 -13.41 -20.69
N LYS A 13 0.96 -12.41 -21.02
CA LYS A 13 0.38 -12.21 -22.36
C LYS A 13 1.33 -11.52 -23.34
N GLY A 14 2.55 -11.18 -22.92
CA GLY A 14 3.58 -10.55 -23.74
C GLY A 14 3.62 -9.02 -23.65
N GLU A 15 2.85 -8.40 -22.77
CA GLU A 15 2.96 -6.95 -22.55
C GLU A 15 4.26 -6.60 -21.82
N LEU A 16 5.01 -5.64 -22.35
CA LEU A 16 6.27 -5.15 -21.81
C LEU A 16 6.36 -3.63 -21.99
N GLY A 17 7.13 -2.97 -21.12
CA GLY A 17 7.30 -1.52 -21.12
C GLY A 17 6.33 -0.80 -20.19
N LEU A 18 6.10 0.49 -20.45
CA LEU A 18 5.30 1.33 -19.54
C LEU A 18 3.81 0.99 -19.62
N HIS A 19 3.20 0.74 -18.47
CA HIS A 19 1.79 0.49 -18.31
C HIS A 19 1.19 1.50 -17.32
N GLU A 20 0.16 2.21 -17.75
CA GLU A 20 -0.54 3.17 -16.91
C GLU A 20 -1.46 2.48 -15.91
N MET A 21 -1.58 3.07 -14.73
CA MET A 21 -2.40 2.56 -13.63
C MET A 21 -3.13 3.71 -12.94
N ARG A 22 -4.22 3.38 -12.25
CA ARG A 22 -5.07 4.30 -11.49
C ARG A 22 -5.56 5.47 -12.34
N GLY A 23 -6.04 5.16 -13.55
CA GLY A 23 -6.50 6.16 -14.52
C GLY A 23 -5.38 7.13 -14.94
N GLY A 24 -4.16 6.62 -15.15
CA GLY A 24 -3.00 7.41 -15.61
C GLY A 24 -2.20 8.10 -14.50
N ARG A 25 -2.63 8.04 -13.24
CA ARG A 25 -1.94 8.71 -12.11
C ARG A 25 -0.67 8.00 -11.67
N ARG A 26 -0.47 6.73 -12.06
CA ARG A 26 0.74 5.94 -11.78
C ARG A 26 1.15 5.20 -13.03
N VAL A 27 2.45 4.89 -13.15
CA VAL A 27 3.00 4.11 -14.26
C VAL A 27 3.88 3.01 -13.69
N ALA A 28 3.72 1.79 -14.19
CA ALA A 28 4.58 0.65 -13.90
C ALA A 28 5.40 0.28 -15.13
N ASN A 29 6.67 -0.06 -14.95
CA ASN A 29 7.49 -0.63 -16.02
C ASN A 29 7.39 -2.16 -15.99
N LEU A 30 6.71 -2.73 -16.97
CA LEU A 30 6.50 -4.16 -17.11
C LEU A 30 7.72 -4.82 -17.76
N THR A 31 8.29 -5.79 -17.04
CA THR A 31 9.46 -6.56 -17.48
C THR A 31 9.22 -8.03 -17.19
N PRO A 32 10.02 -8.96 -17.75
CA PRO A 32 9.92 -10.37 -17.37
C PRO A 32 10.06 -10.63 -15.87
N LEU A 33 10.77 -9.75 -15.13
CA LEU A 33 10.90 -9.85 -13.67
C LEU A 33 9.56 -9.62 -12.94
N SER A 34 8.60 -8.96 -13.57
CA SER A 34 7.26 -8.74 -13.01
C SER A 34 6.44 -10.04 -12.85
N LEU A 35 6.93 -11.17 -13.39
CA LEU A 35 6.37 -12.51 -13.15
C LEU A 35 6.86 -13.14 -11.84
N ILE A 36 7.90 -12.58 -11.22
CA ILE A 36 8.53 -13.15 -10.02
C ILE A 36 7.86 -12.59 -8.78
N THR A 37 7.41 -13.48 -7.89
CA THR A 37 6.87 -13.10 -6.57
C THR A 37 7.91 -13.37 -5.49
N PHE A 38 8.19 -12.34 -4.67
CA PHE A 38 9.07 -12.46 -3.51
C PHE A 38 8.23 -12.64 -2.24
N TYR A 39 8.51 -13.71 -1.50
CA TYR A 39 7.94 -13.92 -0.17
C TYR A 39 8.94 -13.49 0.89
N PHE A 40 8.50 -12.62 1.79
CA PHE A 40 9.32 -12.13 2.90
C PHE A 40 8.90 -12.80 4.21
N ARG A 41 9.88 -13.11 5.06
CA ARG A 41 9.63 -13.53 6.45
C ARG A 41 9.24 -12.30 7.26
N THR A 42 8.04 -12.31 7.83
CA THR A 42 7.47 -11.15 8.53
C THR A 42 8.30 -10.71 9.73
N GLU A 43 8.92 -11.65 10.44
CA GLU A 43 9.76 -11.38 11.60
C GLU A 43 11.00 -10.58 11.19
N VAL A 44 11.60 -10.93 10.04
CA VAL A 44 12.79 -10.25 9.51
C VAL A 44 12.42 -8.85 9.01
N VAL A 45 11.29 -8.70 8.32
CA VAL A 45 10.81 -7.38 7.86
C VAL A 45 10.51 -6.48 9.06
N TYR A 46 9.86 -7.00 10.10
CA TYR A 46 9.54 -6.26 11.31
C TYR A 46 10.80 -5.71 12.01
N GLN A 47 11.89 -6.49 12.04
CA GLN A 47 13.15 -6.05 12.64
C GLN A 47 13.73 -4.79 11.98
N VAL A 48 13.54 -4.60 10.68
CA VAL A 48 14.06 -3.44 9.93
C VAL A 48 13.02 -2.35 9.69
N ASN A 49 11.73 -2.63 9.89
CA ASN A 49 10.65 -1.70 9.60
C ASN A 49 10.34 -0.79 10.81
N GLY A 50 10.88 0.43 10.78
CA GLY A 50 10.63 1.45 11.82
C GLY A 50 9.16 1.83 12.01
N ILE A 51 8.38 1.86 10.91
CA ILE A 51 6.95 2.19 10.96
C ILE A 51 6.18 1.13 11.76
N SER A 52 6.48 -0.15 11.53
CA SER A 52 5.81 -1.25 12.23
C SER A 52 6.07 -1.24 13.74
N LYS A 53 7.27 -0.79 14.16
CA LYS A 53 7.62 -0.64 15.58
C LYS A 53 6.89 0.52 16.23
N LEU A 54 6.64 1.59 15.48
CA LEU A 54 5.93 2.78 15.96
C LEU A 54 4.49 2.45 16.38
N ILE A 55 3.85 1.49 15.70
CA ILE A 55 2.46 1.09 15.93
C ILE A 55 2.30 -0.29 16.59
N SER A 56 3.38 -0.95 17.01
CA SER A 56 3.29 -2.37 17.42
C SER A 56 2.47 -2.60 18.71
N ASN A 57 2.26 -1.57 19.52
CA ASN A 57 1.57 -1.65 20.80
C ASN A 57 0.14 -1.08 20.76
N THR A 58 -0.35 -0.68 19.59
CA THR A 58 -1.69 -0.11 19.44
C THR A 58 -2.76 -1.19 19.53
N LYS A 59 -3.95 -0.81 20.00
CA LYS A 59 -5.08 -1.71 20.20
C LYS A 59 -6.16 -1.59 19.14
N SER A 60 -6.10 -0.57 18.29
CA SER A 60 -7.04 -0.34 17.19
C SER A 60 -6.36 0.20 15.95
N LEU A 61 -7.05 0.09 14.81
CA LEU A 61 -6.59 0.70 13.55
C LEU A 61 -6.63 2.24 13.64
N GLU A 62 -7.58 2.79 14.37
CA GLU A 62 -7.72 4.23 14.65
C GLU A 62 -6.48 4.76 15.37
N GLU A 63 -6.09 4.12 16.47
CA GLU A 63 -4.91 4.52 17.26
C GLU A 63 -3.63 4.44 16.42
N ALA A 64 -3.47 3.35 15.65
CA ALA A 64 -2.34 3.21 14.73
C ALA A 64 -2.32 4.32 13.68
N ASN A 65 -3.47 4.62 13.06
CA ASN A 65 -3.59 5.66 12.06
C ASN A 65 -3.22 7.04 12.61
N GLU A 66 -3.73 7.40 13.80
CA GLU A 66 -3.39 8.66 14.46
C GLU A 66 -1.91 8.80 14.79
N ILE A 67 -1.28 7.72 15.28
CA ILE A 67 0.17 7.71 15.53
C ILE A 67 0.94 7.93 14.23
N LEU A 68 0.57 7.23 13.15
CA LEU A 68 1.23 7.39 11.85
C LEU A 68 1.09 8.81 11.31
N LEU A 69 -0.12 9.37 11.35
CA LEU A 69 -0.38 10.74 10.89
C LEU A 69 0.40 11.79 11.68
N ARG A 70 0.47 11.66 13.02
CA ARG A 70 1.28 12.53 13.88
C ARG A 70 2.77 12.46 13.55
N ASN A 71 3.24 11.35 13.00
CA ASN A 71 4.61 11.16 12.53
C ASN A 71 4.79 11.51 11.03
N GLY A 72 3.82 12.18 10.41
CA GLY A 72 3.88 12.60 9.01
C GLY A 72 3.72 11.46 8.01
N ILE A 73 3.29 10.27 8.46
CA ILE A 73 3.06 9.10 7.61
C ILE A 73 1.58 9.07 7.23
N TYR A 74 1.31 9.36 5.97
CA TYR A 74 -0.05 9.33 5.43
C TYR A 74 -0.45 7.91 5.04
N THR A 75 -1.65 7.48 5.45
CA THR A 75 -2.16 6.13 5.22
C THR A 75 -3.27 6.11 4.17
N GLU A 76 -3.56 4.93 3.62
CA GLU A 76 -4.73 4.75 2.73
C GLU A 76 -6.04 4.95 3.50
N LEU A 77 -6.10 4.58 4.79
CA LEU A 77 -7.29 4.79 5.62
C LEU A 77 -7.62 6.28 5.74
N GLU A 78 -6.61 7.12 5.97
CA GLU A 78 -6.79 8.57 5.99
C GLU A 78 -7.16 9.11 4.60
N TYR A 79 -6.55 8.60 3.53
CA TYR A 79 -6.94 8.93 2.16
C TYR A 79 -8.42 8.67 1.89
N GLU A 80 -8.89 7.46 2.20
CA GLU A 80 -10.27 7.05 2.01
C GLU A 80 -11.23 7.92 2.82
N ARG A 81 -10.91 8.25 4.08
CA ARG A 81 -11.72 9.15 4.91
C ARG A 81 -11.84 10.55 4.30
N ARG A 82 -10.74 11.14 3.82
CA ARG A 82 -10.78 12.47 3.19
C ARG A 82 -11.56 12.50 1.88
N VAL A 83 -11.48 11.45 1.08
CA VAL A 83 -12.15 11.38 -0.23
C VAL A 83 -13.62 11.00 -0.10
N SER A 84 -13.98 10.17 0.89
CA SER A 84 -15.37 9.74 1.12
C SER A 84 -16.23 10.77 1.84
N GLY A 85 -15.62 11.79 2.47
CA GLY A 85 -16.33 12.72 3.34
C GLY A 85 -16.85 12.06 4.63
N PHE A 86 -16.30 10.92 5.02
CA PHE A 86 -16.73 10.16 6.19
C PHE A 86 -16.20 10.82 7.47
N THR A 87 -16.99 11.72 8.05
CA THR A 87 -16.79 12.22 9.41
C THR A 87 -17.33 11.19 10.40
N VAL A 88 -16.50 10.73 11.33
CA VAL A 88 -17.01 9.97 12.48
C VAL A 88 -17.77 10.97 13.35
N GLU A 89 -19.09 10.87 13.40
CA GLU A 89 -19.88 11.60 14.39
C GLU A 89 -19.59 11.04 15.79
N GLY A 90 -19.06 11.90 16.67
CA GLY A 90 -19.19 11.76 18.11
C GLY A 90 -18.01 11.15 18.86
N GLU A 91 -17.27 12.02 19.55
CA GLU A 91 -17.04 11.90 21.00
C GLU A 91 -17.47 13.21 21.68
#